data_AF-A0AAN9I4W2-F1
#
_entry.id   AF-A0AAN9I4W2-F1
#
_cell.length_a   1.000
_cell.length_b   1.000
_cell.length_c   1.000
_cell.angle_alpha   90.00
_cell.angle_beta   90.00
_cell.angle_gamma   90.00
#
_symmetry.space_group_name_H-M   'P 1'
#
loop_
_entity.id
_entity.type
_entity.pdbx_description
1 polymer ?
#
loop_
_entity_poly.entity_id
_entity_poly.type
_entity_poly.pdbx_seq_one_letter_code
_entity_poly.pdbx_strand_id
1 'polypeptide(L)'
;MYLYHNSRIKVVAAAIKPVDYKRALGNFKNTDSPLPTAPGYDVAGVVVQAGIQVKKFKVGDEVYGDINENPLDHPKTTGSLAEYTAAEEKLLAHKPSNLSFVEVASLPLAIITAYQGLERVEFSAGKSILVLGGAGGVGSLVIQLAKHNFKELFEKFDVVYDAVGQGDRPLKAVKEGGKVVTIVEPGTPGAILFLLTSDGAVLEKLQPYLESGKVKPIIDSKSPFPFSQTVEAYSYLKTHRAIGKVFIHPIP
;
A
#
# COMPACT_ATOMS: atom_id res chain seq x y z
N MET A 1 -13.05 -16.27 19.65
CA MET A 1 -12.33 -16.76 18.45
C MET A 1 -11.46 -15.69 17.77
N TYR A 2 -11.76 -14.38 17.92
CA TYR A 2 -11.12 -13.27 17.20
C TYR A 2 -9.60 -13.05 17.46
N LEU A 3 -9.04 -13.62 18.52
CA LEU A 3 -7.62 -13.46 18.91
C LEU A 3 -6.85 -14.78 18.82
N TYR A 4 -7.28 -15.73 17.99
CA TYR A 4 -6.53 -16.98 17.86
C TYR A 4 -5.27 -16.79 17.00
N HIS A 5 -5.41 -16.14 15.83
CA HIS A 5 -4.32 -15.85 14.88
C HIS A 5 -3.94 -14.36 14.80
N ASN A 6 -4.64 -13.50 15.53
CA ASN A 6 -4.53 -12.06 15.38
C ASN A 6 -3.75 -11.42 16.52
N SER A 7 -2.99 -10.39 16.20
CA SER A 7 -2.45 -9.43 17.17
C SER A 7 -3.39 -8.24 17.27
N ARG A 8 -3.67 -7.77 18.50
CA ARG A 8 -4.29 -6.48 18.75
C ARG A 8 -3.20 -5.42 18.80
N ILE A 9 -3.37 -4.38 18.00
CA ILE A 9 -2.42 -3.29 17.82
C ILE A 9 -3.03 -2.04 18.42
N LYS A 10 -2.29 -1.33 19.28
CA LYS A 10 -2.55 0.07 19.59
C LYS A 10 -2.02 0.92 18.45
N VAL A 11 -2.90 1.55 17.70
CA VAL A 11 -2.54 2.29 16.48
C VAL A 11 -1.83 3.58 16.87
N VAL A 12 -0.70 3.86 16.22
CA VAL A 12 0.04 5.13 16.38
C VAL A 12 -0.19 6.03 15.15
N ALA A 13 -0.19 5.44 13.96
CA ALA A 13 -0.46 6.15 12.71
C ALA A 13 -1.14 5.22 11.69
N ALA A 14 -1.97 5.80 10.84
CA ALA A 14 -2.66 5.11 9.76
C ALA A 14 -2.60 5.93 8.48
N ALA A 15 -2.33 5.30 7.33
CA ALA A 15 -2.32 6.00 6.05
C ALA A 15 -3.57 5.70 5.24
N ILE A 16 -4.19 6.75 4.69
CA ILE A 16 -5.39 6.61 3.87
C ILE A 16 -5.03 6.31 2.41
N LYS A 17 -5.89 5.55 1.73
CA LYS A 17 -5.69 5.06 0.36
C LYS A 17 -6.94 5.24 -0.48
N PRO A 18 -6.80 5.26 -1.82
CA PRO A 18 -7.96 5.32 -2.69
C PRO A 18 -8.99 4.20 -2.47
N VAL A 19 -8.53 3.01 -2.05
CA VAL A 19 -9.43 1.89 -1.76
C VAL A 19 -10.41 2.22 -0.62
N ASP A 20 -10.00 2.99 0.40
CA ASP A 20 -10.86 3.36 1.53
C ASP A 20 -12.11 4.12 1.07
N TYR A 21 -11.93 5.17 0.25
CA TYR A 21 -13.09 5.94 -0.20
C TYR A 21 -13.88 5.21 -1.30
N LYS A 22 -13.24 4.36 -2.11
CA LYS A 22 -13.95 3.50 -3.08
C LYS A 22 -14.83 2.48 -2.35
N ARG A 23 -14.35 1.93 -1.22
CA ARG A 23 -15.12 1.08 -0.31
C ARG A 23 -16.33 1.82 0.25
N ALA A 24 -16.10 3.01 0.81
CA ALA A 24 -17.16 3.84 1.39
C ALA A 24 -18.23 4.25 0.37
N LEU A 25 -17.89 4.33 -0.92
CA LEU A 25 -18.84 4.60 -2.01
C LEU A 25 -19.61 3.34 -2.48
N GLY A 26 -19.29 2.16 -1.94
CA GLY A 26 -19.96 0.90 -2.26
C GLY A 26 -19.50 0.25 -3.56
N ASN A 27 -18.33 0.63 -4.10
CA ASN A 27 -17.83 0.13 -5.40
C ASN A 27 -17.65 -1.39 -5.45
N PHE A 28 -17.51 -2.05 -4.30
CA PHE A 28 -17.37 -3.50 -4.18
C PHE A 28 -18.26 -4.10 -3.07
N LYS A 29 -19.45 -3.52 -2.86
CA LYS A 29 -20.40 -3.93 -1.80
C LYS A 29 -20.81 -5.41 -1.83
N ASN A 30 -20.72 -6.08 -2.99
CA ASN A 30 -21.13 -7.47 -3.15
C ASN A 30 -20.15 -8.46 -2.50
N THR A 31 -18.91 -8.03 -2.29
CA THR A 31 -17.83 -8.80 -1.65
C THR A 31 -17.30 -8.11 -0.40
N ASP A 32 -17.98 -7.05 0.08
CA ASP A 32 -17.58 -6.33 1.28
C ASP A 32 -18.12 -7.02 2.55
N SER A 33 -17.46 -6.77 3.67
CA SER A 33 -17.96 -7.14 4.99
C SER A 33 -19.17 -6.28 5.40
N PRO A 34 -20.00 -6.75 6.34
CA PRO A 34 -21.18 -6.00 6.80
C PRO A 34 -20.85 -4.64 7.42
N LEU A 35 -21.74 -3.65 7.20
CA LEU A 35 -21.71 -2.37 7.91
C LEU A 35 -22.14 -2.54 9.38
N PRO A 36 -21.70 -1.65 10.32
CA PRO A 36 -20.85 -0.47 10.11
C PRO A 36 -19.36 -0.81 9.95
N THR A 37 -18.64 0.08 9.24
CA THR A 37 -17.20 -0.06 8.97
C THR A 37 -16.43 1.15 9.49
N ALA A 38 -15.44 0.90 10.35
CA ALA A 38 -14.34 1.84 10.59
C ALA A 38 -13.30 1.67 9.45
N PRO A 39 -12.96 2.73 8.70
CA PRO A 39 -12.06 2.63 7.54
C PRO A 39 -10.58 2.49 7.93
N GLY A 40 -9.69 2.35 6.94
CA GLY A 40 -8.25 2.27 7.12
C GLY A 40 -7.69 0.87 6.87
N TYR A 41 -6.72 0.78 5.96
CA TYR A 41 -6.02 -0.45 5.57
C TYR A 41 -4.60 -0.49 6.18
N ASP A 42 -3.84 0.58 5.97
CA ASP A 42 -2.47 0.67 6.48
C ASP A 42 -2.45 1.04 7.96
N VAL A 43 -1.65 0.32 8.74
CA VAL A 43 -1.44 0.55 10.17
C VAL A 43 0.05 0.59 10.49
N ALA A 44 0.43 1.45 11.43
CA ALA A 44 1.63 1.26 12.23
C ALA A 44 1.32 1.52 13.71
N GLY A 45 1.83 0.65 14.59
CA GLY A 45 1.51 0.72 16.00
C GLY A 45 2.25 -0.31 16.84
N VAL A 46 1.79 -0.49 18.07
CA VAL A 46 2.43 -1.38 19.06
C VAL A 46 1.50 -2.55 19.36
N VAL A 47 2.03 -3.77 19.37
CA VAL A 47 1.28 -4.95 19.78
C VAL A 47 0.94 -4.85 21.26
N VAL A 48 -0.35 -4.84 21.60
CA VAL A 48 -0.83 -4.82 22.99
C VAL A 48 -1.39 -6.17 23.44
N GLN A 49 -1.69 -7.06 22.49
CA GLN A 49 -2.08 -8.42 22.77
C GLN A 49 -1.72 -9.31 21.57
N ALA A 50 -1.05 -10.43 21.82
CA ALA A 50 -0.77 -11.45 20.82
C ALA A 50 -1.77 -12.60 20.95
N GLY A 51 -2.24 -13.13 19.83
CA GLY A 51 -3.10 -14.30 19.80
C GLY A 51 -2.36 -15.58 20.16
N ILE A 52 -3.10 -16.63 20.55
CA ILE A 52 -2.51 -17.89 21.05
C ILE A 52 -1.59 -18.56 20.01
N GLN A 53 -1.88 -18.42 18.72
CA GLN A 53 -1.08 -18.98 17.62
C GLN A 53 -0.09 -17.98 17.01
N VAL A 54 -0.02 -16.74 17.52
CA VAL A 54 0.98 -15.75 17.09
C VAL A 54 2.33 -16.13 17.70
N LYS A 55 3.36 -16.25 16.86
CA LYS A 55 4.72 -16.68 17.23
C LYS A 55 5.78 -15.64 16.89
N LYS A 56 5.53 -14.81 15.88
CA LYS A 56 6.42 -13.79 15.33
C LYS A 56 6.44 -12.53 16.18
N PHE A 57 5.32 -12.20 16.81
CA PHE A 57 5.15 -10.96 17.58
C PHE A 57 4.81 -11.21 19.04
N LYS A 58 5.28 -10.31 19.90
CA LYS A 58 4.94 -10.25 21.32
C LYS A 58 4.45 -8.86 21.71
N VAL A 59 3.81 -8.77 22.87
CA VAL A 59 3.40 -7.47 23.45
C VAL A 59 4.60 -6.54 23.57
N GLY A 60 4.44 -5.30 23.11
CA GLY A 60 5.48 -4.29 23.06
C GLY A 60 6.20 -4.17 21.72
N ASP A 61 6.02 -5.12 20.79
CA ASP A 61 6.63 -5.01 19.46
C ASP A 61 6.01 -3.87 18.63
N GLU A 62 6.86 -3.09 17.98
CA GLU A 62 6.48 -2.09 16.99
C GLU A 62 6.28 -2.76 15.63
N VAL A 63 5.10 -2.64 15.05
CA VAL A 63 4.70 -3.35 13.82
C VAL A 63 4.01 -2.42 12.83
N TYR A 64 4.00 -2.82 11.56
CA TYR A 64 3.28 -2.14 10.49
C TYR A 64 2.81 -3.13 9.43
N GLY A 65 1.75 -2.78 8.68
CA GLY A 65 1.17 -3.63 7.65
C GLY A 65 -0.10 -3.08 7.02
N ASP A 66 -0.57 -3.74 5.96
CA ASP A 66 -1.93 -3.60 5.42
C ASP A 66 -2.77 -4.74 5.99
N ILE A 67 -3.78 -4.40 6.79
CA ILE A 67 -4.55 -5.36 7.59
C ILE A 67 -5.56 -6.18 6.76
N ASN A 68 -5.64 -5.97 5.45
CA ASN A 68 -6.56 -6.70 4.58
C ASN A 68 -5.79 -7.52 3.54
N GLU A 69 -5.73 -8.85 3.72
CA GLU A 69 -5.07 -9.77 2.79
C GLU A 69 -5.57 -9.58 1.36
N ASN A 70 -6.89 -9.57 1.18
CA ASN A 70 -7.55 -9.33 -0.10
C ASN A 70 -8.34 -8.02 0.00
N PRO A 71 -7.86 -6.93 -0.63
CA PRO A 71 -8.42 -5.60 -0.35
C PRO A 71 -9.90 -5.41 -0.67
N LEU A 72 -10.45 -6.20 -1.60
CA LEU A 72 -11.83 -6.09 -2.08
C LEU A 72 -12.70 -7.29 -1.69
N ASP A 73 -12.17 -8.26 -0.94
CA ASP A 73 -12.87 -9.49 -0.58
C ASP A 73 -12.88 -9.63 0.94
N HIS A 74 -14.04 -9.38 1.55
CA HIS A 74 -14.30 -9.36 2.99
C HIS A 74 -13.27 -8.56 3.82
N PRO A 75 -12.94 -7.30 3.45
CA PRO A 75 -12.03 -6.48 4.25
C PRO A 75 -12.60 -6.20 5.64
N LYS A 76 -11.74 -6.03 6.63
CA LYS A 76 -12.14 -5.91 8.05
C LYS A 76 -13.11 -4.76 8.27
N THR A 77 -14.07 -4.95 9.17
CA THR A 77 -15.02 -3.90 9.60
C THR A 77 -14.40 -2.94 10.61
N THR A 78 -13.39 -3.39 11.36
CA THR A 78 -12.58 -2.53 12.25
C THR A 78 -11.25 -2.24 11.58
N GLY A 79 -11.19 -1.15 10.83
CA GLY A 79 -10.00 -0.69 10.14
C GLY A 79 -8.93 -0.09 11.06
N SER A 80 -7.94 0.57 10.45
CA SER A 80 -6.83 1.22 11.17
C SER A 80 -7.12 2.66 11.63
N LEU A 81 -8.23 3.28 11.20
CA LEU A 81 -8.68 4.58 11.72
C LEU A 81 -9.48 4.41 13.02
N ALA A 82 -8.83 3.79 14.00
CA ALA A 82 -9.34 3.50 15.34
C ALA A 82 -8.15 3.39 16.32
N GLU A 83 -8.38 3.63 17.62
CA GLU A 83 -7.35 3.50 18.67
C GLU A 83 -6.70 2.11 18.70
N TYR A 84 -7.49 1.08 18.36
CA TYR A 84 -7.04 -0.30 18.27
C TYR A 84 -7.57 -0.96 17.01
N THR A 85 -6.74 -1.82 16.42
CA THR A 85 -7.16 -2.74 15.34
C THR A 85 -6.61 -4.15 15.60
N ALA A 86 -7.12 -5.12 14.85
CA ALA A 86 -6.66 -6.49 14.87
C ALA A 86 -6.10 -6.86 13.49
N ALA A 87 -4.93 -7.49 13.46
CA ALA A 87 -4.32 -7.96 12.22
C ALA A 87 -3.72 -9.36 12.41
N GLU A 88 -3.89 -10.19 11.39
CA GLU A 88 -3.25 -11.50 11.28
C GLU A 88 -1.72 -11.32 11.27
N GLU A 89 -1.02 -12.23 11.94
CA GLU A 89 0.45 -12.22 11.97
C GLU A 89 1.10 -12.11 10.58
N LYS A 90 0.55 -12.84 9.59
CA LYS A 90 1.10 -12.86 8.22
C LYS A 90 1.04 -11.50 7.51
N LEU A 91 0.21 -10.55 7.96
CA LEU A 91 0.04 -9.25 7.32
C LEU A 91 0.98 -8.18 7.88
N LEU A 92 1.74 -8.53 8.92
CA LEU A 92 2.57 -7.59 9.66
C LEU A 92 4.07 -7.88 9.47
N ALA A 93 4.85 -6.82 9.57
CA ALA A 93 6.29 -6.86 9.74
C ALA A 93 6.71 -5.98 10.92
N HIS A 94 7.91 -6.22 11.45
CA HIS A 94 8.51 -5.34 12.46
C HIS A 94 8.82 -3.97 11.86
N LYS A 95 8.61 -2.91 12.64
CA LYS A 95 9.00 -1.56 12.22
C LYS A 95 10.53 -1.47 12.08
N PRO A 96 11.07 -1.02 10.93
CA PRO A 96 12.48 -0.63 10.84
C PRO A 96 12.83 0.41 11.92
N SER A 97 13.93 0.19 12.63
CA SER A 97 14.31 1.02 13.79
C SER A 97 14.65 2.46 13.38
N ASN A 98 15.08 2.68 12.14
CA ASN A 98 15.44 3.98 11.59
C ASN A 98 14.26 4.81 11.05
N LEU A 99 13.04 4.26 11.02
CA LEU A 99 11.85 4.94 10.51
C LEU A 99 10.83 5.21 11.62
N SER A 100 10.19 6.36 11.59
CA SER A 100 9.07 6.70 12.49
C SER A 100 7.79 5.90 12.18
N PHE A 101 6.85 5.84 13.12
CA PHE A 101 5.53 5.22 12.91
C PHE A 101 4.77 5.82 11.72
N VAL A 102 4.86 7.13 11.56
CA VAL A 102 4.26 7.86 10.44
C VAL A 102 4.86 7.42 9.11
N GLU A 103 6.19 7.33 9.04
CA GLU A 103 6.90 6.90 7.85
C GLU A 103 6.51 5.49 7.44
N VAL A 104 6.46 4.55 8.39
CA VAL A 104 6.13 3.16 8.07
C VAL A 104 4.65 2.94 7.81
N ALA A 105 3.74 3.66 8.47
CA ALA A 105 2.31 3.59 8.17
C ALA A 105 2.02 4.00 6.72
N SER A 106 2.87 4.82 6.11
CA SER A 106 2.70 5.32 4.76
C SER A 106 2.99 4.27 3.66
N LEU A 107 3.59 3.13 4.01
CA LEU A 107 4.17 2.18 3.06
C LEU A 107 3.25 1.00 2.63
N PRO A 108 2.61 0.24 3.54
CA PRO A 108 2.32 -1.18 3.31
C PRO A 108 1.57 -1.49 2.02
N LEU A 109 0.31 -1.04 1.89
CA LEU A 109 -0.51 -1.35 0.72
C LEU A 109 0.20 -0.96 -0.57
N ALA A 110 0.82 0.21 -0.59
CA ALA A 110 1.39 0.73 -1.82
C ALA A 110 2.77 0.17 -2.19
N ILE A 111 3.63 -0.12 -1.20
CA ILE A 111 4.94 -0.73 -1.47
C ILE A 111 4.76 -2.18 -1.89
N ILE A 112 3.81 -2.90 -1.29
CA ILE A 112 3.41 -4.25 -1.69
C ILE A 112 2.84 -4.22 -3.11
N THR A 113 1.94 -3.28 -3.41
CA THR A 113 1.41 -3.08 -4.77
C THR A 113 2.51 -2.81 -5.79
N ALA A 114 3.44 -1.89 -5.48
CA ALA A 114 4.56 -1.57 -6.37
C ALA A 114 5.42 -2.81 -6.65
N TYR A 115 5.81 -3.53 -5.59
CA TYR A 115 6.65 -4.73 -5.66
C TYR A 115 5.97 -5.85 -6.47
N GLN A 116 4.74 -6.21 -6.12
CA GLN A 116 4.00 -7.30 -6.78
C GLN A 116 3.66 -6.99 -8.25
N GLY A 117 3.47 -5.72 -8.60
CA GLY A 117 3.27 -5.32 -9.99
C GLY A 117 4.53 -5.47 -10.82
N LEU A 118 5.69 -5.13 -10.26
CA LEU A 118 7.00 -5.35 -10.90
C LEU A 118 7.31 -6.86 -11.10
N GLU A 119 6.94 -7.71 -10.14
CA GLU A 119 7.10 -9.16 -10.28
C GLU A 119 6.23 -9.74 -11.40
N ARG A 120 4.97 -9.30 -11.51
CA ARG A 120 4.03 -9.80 -12.54
C ARG A 120 4.46 -9.50 -13.97
N VAL A 121 5.21 -8.41 -14.16
CA VAL A 121 5.79 -8.04 -15.46
C VAL A 121 7.23 -8.51 -15.61
N GLU A 122 7.71 -9.34 -14.68
CA GLU A 122 9.06 -9.89 -14.67
C GLU A 122 10.11 -8.79 -14.89
N PHE A 123 9.93 -7.65 -14.22
CA PHE A 123 10.88 -6.55 -14.33
C PHE A 123 12.23 -6.99 -13.76
N SER A 124 13.31 -6.74 -14.50
CA SER A 124 14.66 -7.21 -14.17
C SER A 124 15.71 -6.19 -14.60
N ALA A 125 16.93 -6.34 -14.09
CA ALA A 125 18.05 -5.47 -14.43
C ALA A 125 18.24 -5.37 -15.95
N GLY A 126 18.46 -4.15 -16.46
CA GLY A 126 18.66 -3.86 -17.87
C GLY A 126 17.37 -3.67 -18.69
N LYS A 127 16.20 -3.96 -18.14
CA LYS A 127 14.91 -3.64 -18.80
C LYS A 127 14.53 -2.19 -18.58
N SER A 128 13.82 -1.62 -19.55
CA SER A 128 13.25 -0.27 -19.49
C SER A 128 11.83 -0.24 -18.91
N ILE A 129 11.47 0.81 -18.16
CA ILE A 129 10.14 0.96 -17.53
C ILE A 129 9.59 2.38 -17.66
N LEU A 130 8.30 2.47 -18.03
CA LEU A 130 7.50 3.68 -17.93
C LEU A 130 6.51 3.56 -16.78
N VAL A 131 6.49 4.56 -15.89
CA VAL A 131 5.55 4.62 -14.75
C VAL A 131 4.57 5.76 -14.97
N LEU A 132 3.30 5.42 -15.24
CA LEU A 132 2.23 6.41 -15.33
C LEU A 132 1.72 6.70 -13.91
N GLY A 133 1.72 7.99 -13.53
CA GLY A 133 1.36 8.40 -12.16
C GLY A 133 2.52 8.37 -11.15
N GLY A 134 3.74 8.62 -11.61
CA GLY A 134 4.97 8.52 -10.81
C GLY A 134 5.04 9.37 -9.52
N ALA A 135 4.28 10.46 -9.41
CA ALA A 135 4.25 11.27 -8.19
C ALA A 135 3.32 10.72 -7.09
N GLY A 136 2.42 9.80 -7.44
CA GLY A 136 1.45 9.23 -6.51
C GLY A 136 2.07 8.24 -5.54
N GLY A 137 1.25 7.77 -4.60
CA GLY A 137 1.71 6.83 -3.56
C GLY A 137 2.33 5.53 -4.11
N VAL A 138 1.74 4.91 -5.15
CA VAL A 138 2.31 3.69 -5.73
C VAL A 138 3.43 4.03 -6.72
N GLY A 139 3.19 4.95 -7.65
CA GLY A 139 4.15 5.28 -8.71
C GLY A 139 5.52 5.73 -8.17
N SER A 140 5.54 6.49 -7.08
CA SER A 140 6.81 6.93 -6.46
C SER A 140 7.62 5.77 -5.89
N LEU A 141 6.96 4.72 -5.40
CA LEU A 141 7.61 3.51 -4.90
C LEU A 141 8.03 2.58 -6.06
N VAL A 142 7.24 2.48 -7.13
CA VAL A 142 7.65 1.77 -8.36
C VAL A 142 8.94 2.36 -8.91
N ILE A 143 9.04 3.69 -8.99
CA ILE A 143 10.26 4.38 -9.44
C ILE A 143 11.44 4.03 -8.52
N GLN A 144 11.29 4.09 -7.19
CA GLN A 144 12.38 3.79 -6.28
C GLN A 144 12.84 2.32 -6.35
N LEU A 145 11.90 1.38 -6.41
CA LEU A 145 12.20 -0.05 -6.55
C LEU A 145 12.86 -0.37 -7.89
N ALA A 146 12.44 0.31 -8.97
CA ALA A 146 13.02 0.14 -10.30
C ALA A 146 14.39 0.83 -10.46
N LYS A 147 14.60 2.01 -9.87
CA LYS A 147 15.79 2.87 -10.04
C LYS A 147 17.08 2.25 -9.50
N HIS A 148 17.00 1.18 -8.73
CA HIS A 148 18.18 0.36 -8.40
C HIS A 148 18.79 -0.36 -9.62
N ASN A 149 18.27 -0.17 -10.84
CA ASN A 149 18.92 -0.53 -12.12
C ASN A 149 18.45 0.30 -13.35
N PHE A 150 18.74 1.61 -13.46
CA PHE A 150 18.40 2.37 -14.69
C PHE A 150 19.47 3.30 -15.28
N LYS A 151 19.63 3.18 -16.61
CA LYS A 151 20.21 4.15 -17.55
C LYS A 151 19.26 4.26 -18.76
N GLU A 152 19.00 5.50 -19.21
CA GLU A 152 18.42 5.91 -20.51
C GLU A 152 16.88 6.07 -20.68
N LEU A 153 16.52 6.98 -21.60
CA LEU A 153 15.17 7.37 -22.05
C LEU A 153 14.86 6.64 -23.36
N PHE A 154 13.70 5.99 -23.47
CA PHE A 154 13.30 5.17 -24.63
C PHE A 154 12.00 5.69 -25.26
N GLU A 155 11.83 5.49 -26.58
CA GLU A 155 10.56 5.75 -27.29
C GLU A 155 9.47 4.72 -26.95
N LYS A 156 9.88 3.47 -26.66
CA LYS A 156 9.03 2.37 -26.17
C LYS A 156 9.73 1.62 -25.05
N PHE A 157 8.97 1.06 -24.12
CA PHE A 157 9.48 0.46 -22.90
C PHE A 157 9.24 -1.06 -22.88
N ASP A 158 10.14 -1.80 -22.22
CA ASP A 158 9.97 -3.25 -22.01
C ASP A 158 8.80 -3.52 -21.05
N VAL A 159 8.57 -2.59 -20.12
CA VAL A 159 7.47 -2.62 -19.15
C VAL A 159 6.78 -1.27 -19.07
N VAL A 160 5.44 -1.28 -19.00
CA VAL A 160 4.65 -0.10 -18.60
C VAL A 160 3.85 -0.42 -17.34
N TYR A 161 4.03 0.37 -16.30
CA TYR A 161 3.27 0.29 -15.04
C TYR A 161 2.27 1.44 -15.00
N ASP A 162 0.98 1.12 -15.12
CA ASP A 162 -0.11 2.08 -15.07
C ASP A 162 -0.74 2.17 -13.67
N ALA A 163 -0.45 3.27 -12.96
CA ALA A 163 -1.06 3.58 -11.67
C ALA A 163 -2.18 4.64 -11.77
N VAL A 164 -2.67 4.94 -12.99
CA VAL A 164 -3.65 5.99 -13.27
C VAL A 164 -4.91 5.45 -13.96
N GLY A 165 -4.78 4.46 -14.85
CA GLY A 165 -5.88 3.95 -15.68
C GLY A 165 -6.07 4.77 -16.95
N GLN A 166 -5.05 4.85 -17.80
CA GLN A 166 -5.06 5.70 -19.01
C GLN A 166 -5.61 5.01 -20.27
N GLY A 167 -6.52 4.05 -20.12
CA GLY A 167 -7.11 3.31 -21.24
C GLY A 167 -6.04 2.58 -22.05
N ASP A 168 -6.02 2.78 -23.37
CA ASP A 168 -5.13 2.06 -24.30
C ASP A 168 -3.70 2.65 -24.43
N ARG A 169 -3.45 3.84 -23.85
CA ARG A 169 -2.16 4.53 -23.95
C ARG A 169 -0.96 3.71 -23.47
N PRO A 170 -1.05 2.95 -22.35
CA PRO A 170 0.06 2.09 -21.91
C PRO A 170 0.51 1.08 -22.98
N LEU A 171 -0.44 0.53 -23.75
CA LEU A 171 -0.16 -0.47 -24.80
C LEU A 171 0.54 0.15 -26.02
N LYS A 172 0.41 1.46 -26.23
CA LYS A 172 1.12 2.16 -27.31
C LYS A 172 2.58 2.45 -26.94
N ALA A 173 2.87 2.55 -25.64
CA ALA A 173 4.18 2.84 -25.11
C ALA A 173 5.04 1.58 -24.87
N VAL A 174 4.47 0.38 -24.94
CA VAL A 174 5.20 -0.87 -24.74
C VAL A 174 5.83 -1.37 -26.05
N LYS A 175 7.03 -1.97 -25.97
CA LYS A 175 7.66 -2.67 -27.09
C LYS A 175 6.85 -3.91 -27.48
N GLU A 176 7.03 -4.40 -28.70
CA GLU A 176 6.50 -5.71 -29.09
C GLU A 176 7.06 -6.80 -28.14
N GLY A 177 6.18 -7.67 -27.61
CA GLY A 177 6.53 -8.66 -26.60
C GLY A 177 6.77 -8.11 -25.18
N GLY A 178 6.69 -6.79 -24.97
CA GLY A 178 6.76 -6.17 -23.65
C GLY A 178 5.46 -6.33 -22.85
N LYS A 179 5.49 -5.97 -21.57
CA LYS A 179 4.40 -6.21 -20.63
C LYS A 179 3.81 -4.92 -20.07
N VAL A 180 2.48 -4.87 -19.97
CA VAL A 180 1.76 -3.79 -19.30
C VAL A 180 1.07 -4.35 -18.06
N VAL A 181 1.22 -3.67 -16.93
CA VAL A 181 0.47 -3.94 -15.70
C VAL A 181 -0.30 -2.70 -15.28
N THR A 182 -1.53 -2.89 -14.81
CA THR A 182 -2.36 -1.83 -14.25
C THR A 182 -2.96 -2.26 -12.91
N ILE A 183 -3.15 -1.28 -12.03
CA ILE A 183 -3.82 -1.43 -10.73
C ILE A 183 -5.13 -0.65 -10.67
N VAL A 184 -5.57 -0.11 -11.81
CA VAL A 184 -6.76 0.74 -11.91
C VAL A 184 -7.80 0.05 -12.80
N GLU A 185 -9.01 -0.05 -12.27
CA GLU A 185 -10.18 -0.52 -12.99
C GLU A 185 -10.90 0.62 -13.73
N PRO A 186 -11.54 0.36 -14.88
CA PRO A 186 -11.55 -0.93 -15.59
C PRO A 186 -10.18 -1.22 -16.24
N GLY A 187 -9.76 -2.48 -16.20
CA GLY A 187 -8.50 -2.89 -16.80
C GLY A 187 -8.49 -2.69 -18.32
N THR A 188 -7.32 -2.40 -18.88
CA THR A 188 -7.14 -2.28 -20.33
C THR A 188 -6.97 -3.67 -20.96
N PRO A 189 -7.77 -4.06 -21.97
CA PRO A 189 -7.57 -5.33 -22.68
C PRO A 189 -6.14 -5.47 -23.22
N GLY A 190 -5.44 -6.55 -22.88
CA GLY A 190 -4.03 -6.75 -23.21
C GLY A 190 -3.04 -6.29 -22.13
N ALA A 191 -3.50 -5.59 -21.10
CA ALA A 191 -2.73 -5.36 -19.88
C ALA A 191 -3.10 -6.37 -18.79
N ILE A 192 -2.14 -6.68 -17.92
CA ILE A 192 -2.36 -7.45 -16.70
C ILE A 192 -2.98 -6.51 -15.66
N LEU A 193 -4.29 -6.62 -15.43
CA LEU A 193 -4.92 -6.03 -14.25
C LEU A 193 -4.65 -6.93 -13.04
N PHE A 194 -4.19 -6.35 -11.93
CA PHE A 194 -4.09 -7.08 -10.68
C PHE A 194 -4.46 -6.22 -9.47
N LEU A 195 -4.84 -6.92 -8.40
CA LEU A 195 -4.94 -6.39 -7.06
C LEU A 195 -3.87 -7.05 -6.20
N LEU A 196 -3.29 -6.30 -5.26
CA LEU A 196 -2.30 -6.87 -4.36
C LEU A 196 -2.92 -7.97 -3.48
N THR A 197 -2.08 -8.91 -3.05
CA THR A 197 -2.32 -9.71 -1.84
C THR A 197 -1.44 -9.15 -0.74
N SER A 198 -2.01 -8.63 0.35
CA SER A 198 -1.22 -8.12 1.46
C SER A 198 -0.44 -9.25 2.14
N ASP A 199 0.87 -9.04 2.34
CA ASP A 199 1.77 -10.01 2.94
C ASP A 199 2.94 -9.28 3.62
N GLY A 200 3.08 -9.49 4.93
CA GLY A 200 4.16 -8.96 5.75
C GLY A 200 5.55 -9.48 5.35
N ALA A 201 5.63 -10.66 4.71
CA ALA A 201 6.91 -11.17 4.20
C ALA A 201 7.50 -10.29 3.08
N VAL A 202 6.65 -9.61 2.30
CA VAL A 202 7.10 -8.62 1.31
C VAL A 202 7.73 -7.42 2.01
N LEU A 203 7.15 -6.97 3.12
CA LEU A 203 7.69 -5.86 3.91
C LEU A 203 9.06 -6.23 4.52
N GLU A 204 9.20 -7.44 5.05
CA GLU A 204 10.49 -7.96 5.55
C GLU A 204 11.54 -8.06 4.46
N LYS A 205 11.16 -8.53 3.26
CA LYS A 205 12.07 -8.57 2.11
C LYS A 205 12.57 -7.18 1.71
N LEU A 206 11.74 -6.15 1.90
CA LEU A 206 12.07 -4.76 1.57
C LEU A 206 12.74 -3.99 2.71
N GLN A 207 12.75 -4.55 3.93
CA GLN A 207 13.33 -3.93 5.12
C GLN A 207 14.79 -3.46 4.93
N PRO A 208 15.72 -4.24 4.34
CA PRO A 208 17.09 -3.77 4.12
C PRO A 208 17.19 -2.51 3.22
N TYR A 209 16.24 -2.32 2.31
CA TYR A 209 16.19 -1.14 1.43
C TYR A 209 15.63 0.09 2.16
N LEU A 210 14.70 -0.13 3.10
CA LEU A 210 14.16 0.90 3.98
C LEU A 210 15.21 1.34 5.00
N GLU A 211 15.93 0.39 5.61
CA GLU A 211 16.98 0.65 6.59
C GLU A 211 18.19 1.38 5.98
N SER A 212 18.58 0.99 4.76
CA SER A 212 19.65 1.69 4.03
C SER A 212 19.23 3.03 3.41
N GLY A 213 17.93 3.38 3.46
CA GLY A 213 17.39 4.57 2.81
C GLY A 213 17.42 4.52 1.27
N LYS A 214 17.66 3.34 0.69
CA LYS A 214 17.57 3.07 -0.75
C LYS A 214 16.13 3.17 -1.28
N VAL A 215 15.17 2.85 -0.42
CA VAL A 215 13.75 3.13 -0.60
C VAL A 215 13.31 3.97 0.58
N LYS A 216 12.64 5.09 0.30
CA LYS A 216 12.20 6.04 1.29
C LYS A 216 10.68 6.25 1.20
N PRO A 217 10.01 6.41 2.35
CA PRO A 217 8.67 7.00 2.40
C PRO A 217 8.65 8.34 1.66
N ILE A 218 7.66 8.54 0.79
CA ILE A 218 7.39 9.84 0.16
C ILE A 218 6.12 10.38 0.79
N ILE A 219 6.25 11.37 1.65
CA ILE A 219 5.15 11.93 2.44
C ILE A 219 4.62 13.18 1.75
N ASP A 220 3.28 13.30 1.67
CA ASP A 220 2.65 14.51 1.19
C ASP A 220 2.84 15.64 2.20
N SER A 221 3.19 16.82 1.70
CA SER A 221 3.42 18.04 2.51
C SER A 221 2.25 18.47 3.40
N LYS A 222 1.02 18.02 3.11
CA LYS A 222 -0.16 18.30 3.94
C LYS A 222 -0.35 17.31 5.09
N SER A 223 0.50 16.30 5.20
CA SER A 223 0.45 15.31 6.28
C SER A 223 1.40 15.71 7.42
N PRO A 224 1.12 15.37 8.69
CA PRO A 224 -0.07 14.63 9.16
C PRO A 224 -1.36 15.45 9.08
N PHE A 225 -2.48 14.75 8.87
CA PHE A 225 -3.78 15.26 9.30
C PHE A 225 -4.07 14.72 10.72
N PRO A 226 -4.56 15.54 11.66
CA PRO A 226 -5.00 15.04 12.96
C PRO A 226 -6.25 14.15 12.79
N PHE A 227 -6.50 13.25 13.76
CA PHE A 227 -7.63 12.31 13.68
C PHE A 227 -8.99 13.01 13.48
N SER A 228 -9.18 14.17 14.09
CA SER A 228 -10.38 15.00 13.92
C SER A 228 -10.58 15.54 12.49
N GLN A 229 -9.54 15.53 11.65
CA GLN A 229 -9.57 16.00 10.25
C GLN A 229 -9.55 14.85 9.23
N THR A 230 -10.01 13.66 9.63
CA THR A 230 -10.03 12.48 8.74
C THR A 230 -10.89 12.73 7.49
N VAL A 231 -11.99 13.49 7.59
CA VAL A 231 -12.86 13.82 6.45
C VAL A 231 -12.15 14.74 5.44
N GLU A 232 -11.41 15.72 5.93
CA GLU A 232 -10.60 16.66 5.16
C GLU A 232 -9.45 15.94 4.46
N ALA A 233 -8.79 15.01 5.15
CA ALA A 233 -7.75 14.16 4.59
C ALA A 233 -8.29 13.34 3.40
N TYR A 234 -9.47 12.73 3.53
CA TYR A 234 -10.12 12.02 2.43
C TYR A 234 -10.53 12.95 1.29
N SER A 235 -11.04 14.14 1.62
CA SER A 235 -11.40 15.14 0.61
C SER A 235 -10.18 15.58 -0.19
N TYR A 236 -9.04 15.80 0.48
CA TYR A 236 -7.77 16.08 -0.18
C TYR A 236 -7.30 14.92 -1.04
N LEU A 237 -7.34 13.68 -0.53
CA LEU A 237 -6.92 12.50 -1.29
C LEU A 237 -7.75 12.33 -2.58
N LYS A 238 -9.06 12.60 -2.53
CA LYS A 238 -9.97 12.55 -3.69
C LYS A 238 -9.68 13.61 -4.76
N THR A 239 -8.87 14.63 -4.47
CA THR A 239 -8.45 15.61 -5.49
C THR A 239 -7.44 15.02 -6.48
N HIS A 240 -6.85 13.85 -6.17
CA HIS A 240 -5.77 13.24 -6.95
C HIS A 240 -4.51 14.11 -7.08
N ARG A 241 -4.33 15.08 -6.16
CA ARG A 241 -3.17 15.99 -6.14
C ARG A 241 -2.11 15.61 -5.11
N ALA A 242 -2.36 14.55 -4.32
CA ALA A 242 -1.41 14.12 -3.32
C ALA A 242 -0.08 13.67 -3.96
N ILE A 243 1.03 14.19 -3.44
CA ILE A 243 2.39 13.77 -3.81
C ILE A 243 2.86 12.83 -2.71
N GLY A 244 2.98 11.53 -3.03
CA GLY A 244 3.29 10.52 -2.04
C GLY A 244 2.08 10.10 -1.20
N LYS A 245 2.18 10.21 0.13
CA LYS A 245 1.26 9.56 1.09
C LYS A 245 0.55 10.56 1.98
N VAL A 246 -0.75 10.33 2.15
CA VAL A 246 -1.58 11.03 3.14
C VAL A 246 -1.81 10.11 4.34
N PHE A 247 -1.57 10.61 5.54
CA PHE A 247 -1.75 9.84 6.77
C PHE A 247 -2.38 10.65 7.90
N ILE A 248 -2.98 9.91 8.83
CA ILE A 248 -3.65 10.40 10.01
C ILE A 248 -2.77 10.11 11.23
N HIS A 249 -2.40 11.17 11.95
CA HIS A 249 -1.62 11.11 13.18
C HIS A 249 -1.74 12.46 13.95
N PRO A 250 -1.83 12.45 15.29
CA PRO A 250 -1.96 11.28 16.16
C PRO A 250 -3.33 10.62 16.03
N ILE A 251 -3.37 9.29 16.17
CA ILE A 251 -4.59 8.53 16.46
C ILE A 251 -4.80 8.59 17.99
N PRO A 252 -6.05 8.80 18.47
CA PRO A 252 -6.34 8.86 19.90
C PRO A 252 -5.94 7.60 20.67
#